data_AF-X1N5Y4-F1
#
_entry.id   AF-X1N5Y4-F1
#
_cell.length_a   1.000
_cell.length_b   1.000
_cell.length_c   1.000
_cell.angle_alpha   90.00
_cell.angle_beta   90.00
_cell.angle_gamma   90.00
#
_symmetry.space_group_name_H-M   'P 1'
#
loop_
_entity.id
_entity.type
_entity.pdbx_description
1 polymer ?
#
loop_
_entity_poly.entity_id
_entity_poly.type
_entity_poly.pdbx_seq_one_letter_code
_entity_poly.pdbx_strand_id
1 'polypeptide(L)'
;LNMKLYLDGSVEAGETPNYQLLTLQNGEATFNIQDIAGIEGTWTQTSQSDFQGGTLNQVDATTSPGDVLLDILSDSVTDPFDDESMIAAKTNLVVAGGQVKLTTAGAGSTETLRPSAAGDETEVSEQEPATGEHWDKVDEATSDGDSTYVSTKNDLWQEDLYNITNHSTGPGLTGISQENLYRQVPSV
;
A
#
# COMPACT_ATOMS: atom_id res chain seq x y z
N LEU A 1 59.86 20.04 15.58
CA LEU A 1 59.12 20.67 14.46
C LEU A 1 59.48 22.14 14.41
N ASN A 2 59.89 22.66 13.25
CA ASN A 2 60.23 24.06 13.07
C ASN A 2 59.15 24.72 12.23
N MET A 3 58.40 25.65 12.80
CA MET A 3 57.38 26.41 12.09
C MET A 3 57.84 27.86 11.93
N LYS A 4 57.64 28.41 10.72
CA LYS A 4 57.83 29.83 10.44
C LYS A 4 56.47 30.50 10.53
N LEU A 5 56.37 31.50 11.41
CA LEU A 5 55.15 32.29 11.56
C LEU A 5 55.33 33.66 10.92
N TYR A 6 54.32 34.09 10.17
CA TYR A 6 54.26 35.37 9.46
C TYR A 6 53.12 36.21 9.99
N LEU A 7 53.29 37.54 9.96
CA LEU A 7 52.23 38.49 10.25
C LEU A 7 51.53 38.87 8.94
N ASP A 8 50.21 38.70 8.91
CA ASP A 8 49.39 39.09 7.76
C ASP A 8 49.45 40.61 7.55
N GLY A 9 49.52 41.05 6.29
CA GLY A 9 49.72 42.45 5.91
C GLY A 9 51.16 43.00 6.05
N SER A 10 52.15 42.18 6.41
CA SER A 10 53.55 42.58 6.25
C SER A 10 53.87 42.78 4.76
N VAL A 11 54.24 44.01 4.38
CA VAL A 11 54.55 44.36 2.97
C VAL A 11 55.90 43.77 2.60
N GLU A 12 55.95 42.48 2.33
CA GLU A 12 57.17 41.76 1.93
C GLU A 12 56.90 40.88 0.71
N ALA A 13 56.10 41.38 -0.24
CA ALA A 13 55.94 40.77 -1.56
C ALA A 13 57.25 40.93 -2.37
N GLY A 14 58.19 40.00 -2.18
CA GLY A 14 59.45 39.91 -2.96
C GLY A 14 60.74 39.82 -2.15
N GLU A 15 60.69 39.93 -0.81
CA GLU A 15 61.87 39.89 0.08
C GLU A 15 61.86 38.64 0.98
N THR A 16 62.94 38.40 1.74
CA THR A 16 62.93 37.34 2.76
C THR A 16 62.07 37.79 3.94
N PRO A 17 60.91 37.16 4.19
CA PRO A 17 59.98 37.69 5.16
C PRO A 17 60.52 37.63 6.60
N ASN A 18 60.19 38.63 7.42
CA ASN A 18 60.49 38.62 8.84
C ASN A 18 59.66 37.54 9.54
N TYR A 19 60.23 36.35 9.72
CA TYR A 19 59.60 35.24 10.44
C TYR A 19 60.20 35.05 11.83
N GLN A 20 59.36 34.61 12.77
CA GLN A 20 59.84 33.97 13.99
C GLN A 20 59.86 32.45 13.80
N LEU A 21 60.99 31.82 14.16
CA LEU A 21 61.14 30.38 14.10
C LEU A 21 60.70 29.77 15.43
N LEU A 22 59.52 29.15 15.46
CA LEU A 22 59.08 28.38 16.61
C LEU A 22 59.59 26.94 16.49
N THR A 23 60.52 26.57 17.36
CA THR A 23 61.09 25.22 17.44
C THR A 23 60.45 24.46 18.59
N LEU A 24 59.72 23.39 18.29
CA LEU A 24 59.09 22.50 19.28
C LEU A 24 59.88 21.21 19.39
N GLN A 25 60.35 20.89 20.60
CA GLN A 25 61.18 19.71 20.86
C GLN A 25 60.38 18.41 21.02
N ASN A 26 59.12 18.48 21.48
CA ASN A 26 58.32 17.29 21.85
C ASN A 26 56.99 17.13 21.08
N GLY A 27 56.84 17.78 19.93
CA GLY A 27 55.88 17.34 18.91
C GLY A 27 54.41 17.75 19.05
N GLU A 28 54.00 18.50 20.09
CA GLU A 28 52.64 19.03 20.19
C GLU A 28 52.65 20.55 20.41
N ALA A 29 51.86 21.27 19.62
CA ALA A 29 51.58 22.68 19.83
C ALA A 29 50.10 22.95 19.65
N THR A 30 49.52 23.68 20.60
CA THR A 30 48.15 24.16 20.56
C THR A 30 48.17 25.65 20.26
N PHE A 31 47.56 26.04 19.15
CA PHE A 31 47.36 27.44 18.80
C PHE A 31 45.95 27.85 19.20
N ASN A 32 45.84 28.71 20.21
CA ASN A 32 44.57 29.37 20.53
C ASN A 32 44.55 30.71 19.79
N ILE A 33 43.83 30.77 18.67
CA ILE A 33 43.63 32.03 17.95
C ILE A 33 42.54 32.79 18.70
N GLN A 34 42.94 33.79 19.49
CA GLN A 34 42.03 34.73 20.15
C GLN A 34 41.81 35.94 19.23
N ASP A 35 40.61 36.52 19.26
CA ASP A 35 40.24 37.69 18.45
C ASP A 35 40.43 37.50 16.93
N ILE A 36 39.74 36.52 16.34
CA ILE A 36 39.57 36.37 14.87
C ILE A 36 38.89 37.60 14.20
N ALA A 37 38.47 38.58 14.99
CA ALA A 37 37.94 39.85 14.50
C ALA A 37 39.01 40.61 13.71
N GLY A 38 39.03 40.44 12.39
CA GLY A 38 39.91 41.16 11.47
C GLY A 38 40.85 40.32 10.63
N ILE A 39 40.70 38.99 10.57
CA ILE A 39 41.38 38.22 9.51
C ILE A 39 40.65 38.54 8.19
N GLU A 40 41.25 39.39 7.37
CA GLU A 40 40.77 39.70 6.03
C GLU A 40 41.15 38.55 5.08
N GLY A 41 40.38 37.48 5.16
CA GLY A 41 40.24 36.47 4.13
C GLY A 41 38.76 36.28 3.88
N THR A 42 38.33 36.29 2.62
CA THR A 42 36.92 36.12 2.31
C THR A 42 36.53 34.67 2.60
N TRP A 43 35.96 34.42 3.78
CA TRP A 43 35.08 33.28 3.95
C TRP A 43 33.92 33.51 2.98
N THR A 44 33.97 32.89 1.81
CA THR A 44 32.81 32.87 0.92
C THR A 44 31.80 31.93 1.54
N GLN A 45 30.99 32.47 2.44
CA GLN A 45 29.75 31.83 2.83
C GLN A 45 28.93 31.63 1.56
N THR A 46 28.47 30.41 1.31
CA THR A 46 27.60 30.11 0.17
C THR A 46 26.37 31.03 0.25
N SER A 47 26.18 31.81 -0.79
CA SER A 47 25.08 32.73 -0.96
C SER A 47 23.87 32.03 -1.57
N GLN A 48 22.71 32.68 -1.47
CA GLN A 48 21.50 32.23 -2.15
C GLN A 48 21.71 32.01 -3.66
N SER A 49 22.47 32.89 -4.30
CA SER A 49 22.81 32.77 -5.71
C SER A 49 23.65 31.53 -6.02
N ASP A 50 24.46 31.04 -5.07
CA ASP A 50 25.28 29.83 -5.28
C ASP A 50 24.41 28.56 -5.33
N PHE A 51 23.26 28.56 -4.65
CA PHE A 51 22.25 27.49 -4.74
C PHE A 51 21.35 27.62 -5.99
N GLN A 52 21.20 28.83 -6.54
CA GLN A 52 20.42 29.08 -7.75
C GLN A 52 21.23 28.92 -9.05
N GLY A 53 22.56 28.96 -8.96
CA GLY A 53 23.47 28.88 -10.12
C GLY A 53 23.76 27.47 -10.64
N GLY A 54 23.22 26.42 -10.02
CA GLY A 54 23.46 25.01 -10.37
C GLY A 54 22.22 24.24 -10.87
N THR A 55 22.44 22.99 -11.29
CA THR A 55 21.40 22.04 -11.80
C THR A 55 20.49 21.47 -10.72
N LEU A 56 20.57 21.95 -9.48
CA LEU A 56 19.74 21.48 -8.39
C LEU A 56 18.34 22.07 -8.56
N ASN A 57 17.45 21.27 -9.11
CA ASN A 57 16.03 21.52 -9.12
C ASN A 57 15.42 21.07 -7.77
N GLN A 58 14.30 21.69 -7.38
CA GLN A 58 13.57 21.36 -6.14
C GLN A 58 14.34 21.65 -4.84
N VAL A 59 14.95 22.82 -4.73
CA VAL A 59 15.49 23.33 -3.46
C VAL A 59 14.84 24.68 -3.12
N ASP A 60 14.25 24.78 -1.93
CA ASP A 60 13.77 26.06 -1.40
C ASP A 60 14.90 26.70 -0.62
N ALA A 61 15.58 27.60 -1.30
CA ALA A 61 16.62 28.41 -0.71
C ALA A 61 16.08 29.84 -0.41
N THR A 62 14.83 30.14 -0.76
CA THR A 62 14.24 31.48 -0.59
C THR A 62 13.62 31.71 0.79
N THR A 63 12.97 30.70 1.38
CA THR A 63 12.23 30.88 2.64
C THR A 63 13.08 30.61 3.89
N SER A 64 14.20 29.89 3.76
CA SER A 64 15.12 29.57 4.87
C SER A 64 16.59 29.86 4.52
N PRO A 65 17.05 31.11 4.62
CA PRO A 65 18.46 31.44 4.43
C PRO A 65 19.36 30.66 5.41
N GLY A 66 20.22 29.79 4.88
CA GLY A 66 21.18 28.99 5.65
C GLY A 66 20.85 27.50 5.75
N ASP A 67 19.64 27.08 5.34
CA ASP A 67 19.24 25.68 5.24
C ASP A 67 19.06 25.28 3.77
N VAL A 68 19.38 24.02 3.44
CA VAL A 68 19.00 23.42 2.17
C VAL A 68 17.73 22.64 2.39
N LEU A 69 16.59 23.27 2.16
CA LEU A 69 15.31 22.58 2.12
C LEU A 69 15.12 21.98 0.73
N LEU A 70 14.77 20.70 0.64
CA LEU A 70 14.16 20.18 -0.58
C LEU A 70 12.85 20.96 -0.75
N ASP A 71 12.72 21.71 -1.85
CA ASP A 71 11.53 22.48 -2.19
C ASP A 71 10.36 21.52 -2.09
N ILE A 72 9.52 21.74 -1.07
CA ILE A 72 8.26 21.05 -0.98
C ILE A 72 7.48 21.69 -2.11
N LEU A 73 7.54 21.08 -3.30
CA LEU A 73 6.86 21.52 -4.50
C LEU A 73 5.52 22.14 -4.06
N SER A 74 5.36 23.43 -4.30
CA SER A 74 4.06 24.10 -4.14
C SER A 74 3.03 23.47 -5.08
N ASP A 75 3.52 22.79 -6.12
CA ASP A 75 2.85 21.70 -6.80
C ASP A 75 2.96 20.40 -5.99
N SER A 76 2.48 20.46 -4.75
CA SER A 76 1.91 19.27 -4.16
C SER A 76 0.66 19.08 -5.00
N VAL A 77 0.79 18.36 -6.12
CA VAL A 77 -0.31 17.53 -6.58
C VAL A 77 -0.49 16.49 -5.48
N THR A 78 -1.03 16.94 -4.34
CA THR A 78 -1.99 16.15 -3.62
C THR A 78 -3.11 15.96 -4.63
N ASP A 79 -2.94 14.95 -5.48
CA ASP A 79 -4.08 14.13 -5.85
C ASP A 79 -4.85 14.00 -4.52
N PRO A 80 -6.10 14.47 -4.44
CA PRO A 80 -6.87 14.42 -3.20
C PRO A 80 -7.07 12.99 -2.65
N PHE A 81 -6.39 12.00 -3.24
CA PHE A 81 -6.59 10.57 -3.14
C PHE A 81 -8.04 10.24 -3.43
N ASP A 82 -8.69 11.09 -4.21
CA ASP A 82 -10.03 10.95 -4.76
C ASP A 82 -9.96 11.05 -6.30
N ASP A 83 -8.81 11.47 -6.87
CA ASP A 83 -8.58 11.44 -8.31
C ASP A 83 -8.14 10.04 -8.73
N GLU A 84 -9.11 9.29 -9.23
CA GLU A 84 -8.91 7.91 -9.66
C GLU A 84 -8.29 7.77 -11.06
N SER A 85 -8.01 8.89 -11.76
CA SER A 85 -7.59 8.89 -13.17
C SER A 85 -6.27 8.17 -13.44
N MET A 86 -5.41 8.04 -12.43
CA MET A 86 -4.11 7.38 -12.50
C MET A 86 -4.14 5.90 -12.15
N ILE A 87 -5.26 5.37 -11.63
CA ILE A 87 -5.36 3.95 -11.31
C ILE A 87 -5.99 3.18 -12.49
N ALA A 88 -5.13 2.48 -13.22
CA ALA A 88 -5.49 1.73 -14.43
C ALA A 88 -6.46 0.56 -14.15
N ALA A 89 -6.46 0.01 -12.93
CA ALA A 89 -7.37 -1.06 -12.51
C ALA A 89 -7.60 -1.02 -10.99
N LYS A 90 -8.84 -1.22 -10.55
CA LYS A 90 -9.29 -1.09 -9.14
C LYS A 90 -9.68 -2.41 -8.49
N THR A 91 -9.37 -3.54 -9.13
CA THR A 91 -9.61 -4.83 -8.49
C THR A 91 -8.84 -4.87 -7.17
N ASN A 92 -9.57 -5.03 -6.05
CA ASN A 92 -9.04 -5.05 -4.68
C ASN A 92 -8.51 -3.69 -4.17
N LEU A 93 -8.78 -2.58 -4.86
CA LEU A 93 -8.38 -1.24 -4.43
C LEU A 93 -9.61 -0.39 -4.14
N VAL A 94 -9.65 0.21 -2.94
CA VAL A 94 -10.65 1.20 -2.55
C VAL A 94 -9.98 2.54 -2.33
N VAL A 95 -10.58 3.59 -2.87
CA VAL A 95 -10.13 4.97 -2.77
C VAL A 95 -11.20 5.74 -2.02
N ALA A 96 -10.92 6.16 -0.79
CA ALA A 96 -11.89 6.88 0.03
C ALA A 96 -11.21 7.64 1.17
N GLY A 97 -11.70 8.85 1.45
CA GLY A 97 -11.30 9.61 2.63
C GLY A 97 -9.83 9.97 2.64
N GLY A 98 -9.26 10.29 1.47
CA GLY A 98 -7.84 10.65 1.37
C GLY A 98 -6.89 9.44 1.41
N GLN A 99 -7.38 8.21 1.21
CA GLN A 99 -6.55 7.00 1.31
C GLN A 99 -6.87 5.98 0.22
N VAL A 100 -5.80 5.34 -0.28
CA VAL A 100 -5.88 4.14 -1.12
C VAL A 100 -5.65 2.91 -0.25
N LYS A 101 -6.64 2.03 -0.16
CA LYS A 101 -6.58 0.80 0.63
C LYS A 101 -6.61 -0.43 -0.28
N LEU A 102 -5.65 -1.32 -0.10
CA LEU A 102 -5.74 -2.69 -0.62
C LEU A 102 -6.74 -3.46 0.25
N THR A 103 -7.87 -3.84 -0.33
CA THR A 103 -8.86 -4.68 0.32
C THR A 103 -8.68 -6.11 -0.14
N THR A 104 -8.51 -7.05 0.79
CA THR A 104 -8.53 -8.49 0.51
C THR A 104 -9.88 -8.98 -0.04
N ALA A 105 -10.91 -8.15 0.04
CA ALA A 105 -12.16 -8.37 -0.65
C ALA A 105 -12.02 -7.93 -2.12
N GLY A 106 -11.62 -8.85 -2.99
CA GLY A 106 -12.40 -8.98 -4.22
C GLY A 106 -13.85 -9.10 -3.76
N ALA A 107 -14.74 -8.26 -4.29
CA ALA A 107 -16.15 -8.23 -3.91
C ALA A 107 -16.61 -9.65 -3.59
N GLY A 108 -17.03 -9.91 -2.34
CA GLY A 108 -17.43 -11.24 -1.91
C GLY A 108 -18.35 -11.81 -2.97
N SER A 109 -17.83 -12.74 -3.76
CA SER A 109 -18.57 -13.25 -4.91
C SER A 109 -19.46 -14.32 -4.34
N THR A 110 -20.77 -14.07 -4.35
CA THR A 110 -21.74 -15.10 -4.00
C THR A 110 -21.66 -16.17 -5.07
N GLU A 111 -21.23 -17.36 -4.67
CA GLU A 111 -21.34 -18.56 -5.48
C GLU A 111 -22.70 -19.21 -5.18
N THR A 112 -23.47 -19.48 -6.23
CA THR A 112 -24.76 -20.16 -6.11
C THR A 112 -24.63 -21.55 -6.70
N LEU A 113 -24.61 -22.56 -5.84
CA LEU A 113 -24.63 -23.96 -6.23
C LEU A 113 -26.08 -24.41 -6.42
N ARG A 114 -26.35 -25.03 -7.57
CA ARG A 114 -27.70 -25.49 -7.96
C ARG A 114 -27.67 -26.98 -8.23
N PRO A 115 -28.60 -27.76 -7.67
CA PRO A 115 -28.85 -29.14 -8.09
C PRO A 115 -29.03 -29.22 -9.61
N SER A 116 -28.51 -30.28 -10.20
CA SER A 116 -28.55 -30.51 -11.65
C SER A 116 -28.92 -31.94 -12.04
N ALA A 117 -28.95 -32.84 -11.06
CA ALA A 117 -29.43 -34.20 -11.16
C ALA A 117 -29.67 -34.76 -9.75
N ALA A 118 -30.40 -35.87 -9.67
CA ALA A 118 -30.47 -36.68 -8.47
C ALA A 118 -29.06 -37.16 -8.05
N GLY A 119 -28.80 -37.20 -6.75
CA GLY A 119 -27.64 -37.83 -6.15
C GLY A 119 -27.92 -39.29 -5.78
N ASP A 120 -27.22 -39.79 -4.77
CA ASP A 120 -27.29 -41.20 -4.38
C ASP A 120 -28.53 -41.56 -3.54
N GLU A 121 -29.21 -40.57 -2.97
CA GLU A 121 -30.39 -40.74 -2.13
C GLU A 121 -31.55 -39.87 -2.64
N THR A 122 -32.75 -40.47 -2.71
CA THR A 122 -34.00 -39.82 -3.16
C THR A 122 -35.18 -40.29 -2.29
N GLU A 123 -35.03 -40.19 -0.96
CA GLU A 123 -35.92 -40.81 0.02
C GLU A 123 -37.02 -39.88 0.56
N VAL A 124 -37.00 -38.59 0.19
CA VAL A 124 -38.09 -37.66 0.53
C VAL A 124 -39.39 -38.11 -0.15
N SER A 125 -40.47 -38.21 0.60
CA SER A 125 -41.68 -38.89 0.09
C SER A 125 -42.64 -38.01 -0.70
N GLU A 126 -42.51 -36.68 -0.60
CA GLU A 126 -43.44 -35.74 -1.24
C GLU A 126 -42.69 -34.68 -2.05
N GLN A 127 -43.26 -34.39 -3.21
CA GLN A 127 -42.88 -33.30 -4.09
C GLN A 127 -44.14 -32.72 -4.76
N GLU A 128 -44.08 -31.45 -5.13
CA GLU A 128 -45.06 -30.80 -6.00
C GLU A 128 -44.33 -30.09 -7.14
N PRO A 129 -44.77 -30.25 -8.40
CA PRO A 129 -45.71 -31.27 -8.89
C PRO A 129 -45.25 -32.70 -8.62
N ALA A 130 -46.19 -33.64 -8.47
CA ALA A 130 -45.90 -35.07 -8.22
C ALA A 130 -45.17 -35.81 -9.37
N THR A 131 -44.73 -35.08 -10.40
CA THR A 131 -44.02 -35.59 -11.57
C THR A 131 -42.64 -34.96 -11.66
N GLY A 132 -41.66 -35.71 -12.17
CA GLY A 132 -40.27 -35.26 -12.25
C GLY A 132 -39.44 -35.79 -11.09
N GLU A 133 -38.26 -35.21 -10.92
CA GLU A 133 -37.25 -35.63 -9.95
C GLU A 133 -37.06 -34.54 -8.88
N HIS A 134 -36.77 -34.87 -7.63
CA HIS A 134 -36.66 -33.87 -6.55
C HIS A 134 -35.69 -32.71 -6.86
N TRP A 135 -34.61 -32.97 -7.60
CA TRP A 135 -33.63 -31.93 -7.95
C TRP A 135 -34.23 -30.82 -8.81
N ASP A 136 -35.24 -31.14 -9.63
CA ASP A 136 -35.95 -30.17 -10.49
C ASP A 136 -36.96 -29.31 -9.71
N LYS A 137 -37.10 -29.57 -8.40
CA LYS A 137 -37.95 -28.82 -7.45
C LYS A 137 -37.18 -27.87 -6.54
N VAL A 138 -35.86 -27.81 -6.72
CA VAL A 138 -34.95 -27.03 -5.87
C VAL A 138 -33.80 -26.42 -6.68
N ASP A 139 -33.93 -26.33 -8.01
CA ASP A 139 -32.89 -25.79 -8.91
C ASP A 139 -33.12 -24.32 -9.29
N GLU A 140 -34.06 -23.62 -8.65
CA GLU A 140 -34.65 -22.41 -9.20
C GLU A 140 -33.67 -21.22 -9.26
N ALA A 141 -33.41 -20.75 -10.48
CA ALA A 141 -32.61 -19.54 -10.71
C ALA A 141 -33.14 -18.32 -9.94
N THR A 142 -34.46 -18.22 -9.86
CA THR A 142 -35.24 -17.20 -9.17
C THR A 142 -36.39 -17.92 -8.47
N SER A 143 -36.63 -17.61 -7.20
CA SER A 143 -37.72 -18.23 -6.43
C SER A 143 -39.05 -18.12 -7.17
N ASP A 144 -39.75 -19.23 -7.24
CA ASP A 144 -41.08 -19.40 -7.82
C ASP A 144 -42.18 -19.50 -6.74
N GLY A 145 -41.84 -19.17 -5.49
CA GLY A 145 -42.69 -19.33 -4.31
C GLY A 145 -42.77 -20.79 -3.87
N ASP A 146 -43.99 -21.35 -3.87
CA ASP A 146 -44.26 -22.75 -3.54
C ASP A 146 -44.74 -23.53 -4.78
N SER A 147 -44.36 -23.08 -5.99
CA SER A 147 -44.84 -23.71 -7.23
C SER A 147 -44.10 -25.03 -7.51
N THR A 148 -42.82 -25.12 -7.14
CA THR A 148 -42.07 -26.37 -7.04
C THR A 148 -41.46 -26.54 -5.65
N TYR A 149 -41.66 -27.71 -5.03
CA TYR A 149 -41.03 -28.02 -3.75
C TYR A 149 -40.94 -29.52 -3.46
N VAL A 150 -40.07 -29.85 -2.50
CA VAL A 150 -40.03 -31.15 -1.79
C VAL A 150 -40.46 -30.99 -0.34
N SER A 151 -41.15 -31.97 0.23
CA SER A 151 -41.60 -31.95 1.63
C SER A 151 -41.54 -33.33 2.28
N THR A 152 -41.39 -33.34 3.60
CA THR A 152 -41.49 -34.55 4.41
C THR A 152 -42.93 -34.71 4.91
N LYS A 153 -43.47 -35.94 4.84
CA LYS A 153 -44.87 -36.23 5.19
C LYS A 153 -45.04 -36.59 6.66
N ASN A 154 -43.97 -37.00 7.33
CA ASN A 154 -43.99 -37.56 8.66
C ASN A 154 -42.76 -37.12 9.47
N ASP A 155 -42.78 -37.44 10.75
CA ASP A 155 -41.66 -37.13 11.67
C ASP A 155 -40.51 -38.15 11.57
N LEU A 156 -40.50 -39.02 10.55
CA LEU A 156 -39.37 -39.92 10.31
C LEU A 156 -38.27 -39.14 9.58
N TRP A 157 -37.04 -39.60 9.78
CA TRP A 157 -35.90 -39.10 9.03
C TRP A 157 -36.08 -39.42 7.54
N GLN A 158 -35.95 -38.39 6.70
CA GLN A 158 -35.95 -38.48 5.24
C GLN A 158 -34.86 -37.54 4.73
N GLU A 159 -34.11 -37.98 3.73
CA GLU A 159 -33.07 -37.17 3.11
C GLU A 159 -32.98 -37.45 1.61
N ASP A 160 -32.45 -36.47 0.89
CA ASP A 160 -32.09 -36.57 -0.52
C ASP A 160 -30.66 -36.04 -0.68
N LEU A 161 -29.95 -36.60 -1.65
CA LEU A 161 -28.68 -36.09 -2.11
C LEU A 161 -28.83 -35.57 -3.53
N TYR A 162 -28.08 -34.52 -3.85
CA TYR A 162 -28.16 -33.85 -5.15
C TYR A 162 -26.78 -33.76 -5.79
N ASN A 163 -26.74 -34.04 -7.09
CA ASN A 163 -25.56 -33.76 -7.90
C ASN A 163 -25.56 -32.28 -8.31
N ILE A 164 -24.47 -31.58 -7.99
CA ILE A 164 -24.24 -30.20 -8.40
C ILE A 164 -23.26 -30.14 -9.56
N THR A 165 -23.40 -29.13 -10.42
CA THR A 165 -22.41 -28.90 -11.48
C THR A 165 -21.04 -28.61 -10.86
N ASN A 166 -19.98 -29.21 -11.41
CA ASN A 166 -18.61 -28.98 -10.95
C ASN A 166 -18.26 -27.50 -11.10
N HIS A 167 -18.00 -26.84 -9.98
CA HIS A 167 -17.62 -25.43 -9.94
C HIS A 167 -16.10 -25.35 -9.77
N SER A 168 -15.41 -24.84 -10.80
CA SER A 168 -13.96 -24.62 -10.79
C SER A 168 -13.58 -23.14 -10.63
N THR A 169 -14.57 -22.25 -10.40
CA THR A 169 -14.37 -20.81 -10.17
C THR A 169 -15.28 -20.28 -9.06
N GLY A 170 -14.70 -19.81 -7.96
CA GLY A 170 -15.41 -19.30 -6.78
C GLY A 170 -14.43 -19.05 -5.60
N PRO A 171 -14.73 -18.15 -4.65
CA PRO A 171 -13.85 -17.84 -3.53
C PRO A 171 -13.71 -18.99 -2.51
N GLY A 172 -14.47 -20.09 -2.66
CA GLY A 172 -14.49 -21.25 -1.76
C GLY A 172 -13.82 -22.54 -2.28
N LEU A 173 -12.94 -22.46 -3.29
CA LEU A 173 -12.50 -23.67 -4.00
C LEU A 173 -11.39 -24.47 -3.32
N THR A 174 -11.81 -25.54 -2.64
CA THR A 174 -11.19 -26.86 -2.79
C THR A 174 -12.27 -27.93 -2.99
N GLY A 175 -12.55 -28.27 -4.25
CA GLY A 175 -13.07 -29.58 -4.68
C GLY A 175 -14.31 -30.13 -3.96
N ILE A 176 -15.43 -29.39 -3.95
CA ILE A 176 -16.69 -29.91 -3.44
C ILE A 176 -17.49 -30.48 -4.62
N SER A 177 -17.49 -31.80 -4.77
CA SER A 177 -18.31 -32.51 -5.77
C SER A 177 -19.64 -33.01 -5.21
N GLN A 178 -19.86 -32.89 -3.90
CA GLN A 178 -21.09 -33.24 -3.20
C GLN A 178 -21.22 -32.33 -1.97
N GLU A 179 -22.37 -31.68 -1.80
CA GLU A 179 -22.72 -30.96 -0.58
C GLU A 179 -24.06 -31.51 -0.09
N ASN A 180 -24.08 -32.03 1.14
CA ASN A 180 -25.29 -32.53 1.78
C ASN A 180 -26.12 -31.31 2.21
N LEU A 181 -27.05 -30.86 1.36
CA LEU A 181 -27.95 -29.77 1.71
C LEU A 181 -29.08 -30.30 2.60
N TYR A 182 -28.83 -30.32 3.92
CA TYR A 182 -29.84 -30.67 4.92
C TYR A 182 -30.89 -29.57 5.04
N ARG A 183 -32.06 -29.74 4.40
CA ARG A 183 -33.24 -28.93 4.69
C ARG A 183 -34.15 -29.68 5.66
N GLN A 184 -34.04 -29.37 6.95
CA GLN A 184 -35.07 -29.76 7.91
C GLN A 184 -36.32 -28.91 7.63
N VAL A 185 -37.29 -29.48 6.92
CA VAL A 185 -38.60 -28.83 6.71
C VAL A 185 -39.41 -29.04 7.98
N PRO A 186 -39.81 -27.98 8.72
CA PRO A 186 -40.67 -28.16 9.87
C PRO A 186 -42.03 -28.71 9.42
N SER A 187 -42.52 -29.73 10.13
CA SER A 187 -43.89 -30.23 9.96
C SER A 187 -44.88 -29.07 10.15
N VAL A 188 -45.81 -28.92 9.19
CA VAL A 188 -46.92 -27.95 9.27
C VAL A 188 -47.98 -28.46 10.23
#